data_AF-A0A7D5K5T5-F1
#
_entry.id   AF-A0A7D5K5T5-F1
#
_cell.length_a   1.000
_cell.length_b   1.000
_cell.length_c   1.000
_cell.angle_alpha   90.00
_cell.angle_beta   90.00
_cell.angle_gamma   90.00
#
_symmetry.space_group_name_H-M   'P 1'
#
loop_
_entity.id
_entity.type
_entity.pdbx_description
1 polymer ?
#
loop_
_entity_poly.entity_id
_entity_poly.type
_entity_poly.pdbx_seq_one_letter_code
_entity_poly.pdbx_strand_id
1 'polypeptide(L)'
;MKPVKVRHRDGIHFERENEPRVVADARSAVGRVNVVSHAHADHTFRTTPETVVCSAETAAIAAARTGSSFEFVECIPGVDLVPAGHVVGSRAAIIDLEAGDLLVGSDDGGPQRYCYTGDFSTRDRCYLKGFDPHAVDADALVMETTYGLPKYRFSPQNELEAAITDWLRDNGDRPCFLFGYSLGRAQKLQWLARKATADEREILISDSIYDVNRAIERATDGNFANGISVNSEARSSSDGLEFSGRRYDSLRGLTDEIVILPANQARADWVETAVAREDGLKAGFSGWAVDSSFRYRGNYDVTFPLTDHCDFDELVETVLAIDPNVVYTNHGFDEAFADHLATEYGYRATPLKRNQTTLEEFC
;
A
#
# COMPACT_ATOMS: atom_id res chain seq x y z
N MET A 1 -27.83 14.89 18.44
CA MET A 1 -26.55 14.44 19.05
C MET A 1 -25.40 15.18 18.36
N LYS A 2 -24.14 15.05 18.79
CA LYS A 2 -23.01 15.65 18.05
C LYS A 2 -22.58 14.73 16.91
N PRO A 3 -22.29 15.29 15.71
CA PRO A 3 -21.83 14.51 14.57
C PRO A 3 -20.49 13.84 14.86
N VAL A 4 -20.26 12.72 14.18
CA VAL A 4 -18.98 12.02 14.20
C VAL A 4 -17.91 12.92 13.59
N LYS A 5 -16.74 12.97 14.22
CA LYS A 5 -15.58 13.73 13.76
C LYS A 5 -14.51 12.78 13.28
N VAL A 6 -14.02 13.00 12.06
CA VAL A 6 -12.83 12.33 11.54
C VAL A 6 -11.61 13.19 11.89
N ARG A 7 -10.63 12.61 12.60
CA ARG A 7 -9.41 13.32 13.00
C ARG A 7 -8.17 12.52 12.66
N HIS A 8 -7.11 13.20 12.26
CA HIS A 8 -5.79 12.61 12.13
C HIS A 8 -4.97 12.87 13.40
N ARG A 9 -4.65 11.82 14.16
CA ARG A 9 -3.83 11.85 15.38
C ARG A 9 -2.54 11.06 15.20
N ASP A 10 -2.49 9.84 15.69
CA ASP A 10 -1.44 8.85 15.44
C ASP A 10 -1.88 7.79 14.41
N GLY A 11 -3.07 7.98 13.84
CA GLY A 11 -3.77 7.29 12.77
C GLY A 11 -5.06 8.10 12.47
N ILE A 12 -6.06 7.49 11.83
CA ILE A 12 -7.36 8.12 11.58
C ILE A 12 -8.37 7.68 12.65
N HIS A 13 -8.94 8.66 13.36
CA HIS A 13 -9.86 8.45 14.46
C HIS A 13 -11.26 8.90 14.03
N PHE A 14 -12.23 8.00 14.14
CA PHE A 14 -13.66 8.28 13.98
C PHE A 14 -14.26 8.44 15.38
N GLU A 15 -14.46 9.69 15.80
CA GLU A 15 -14.78 10.06 17.18
C GLU A 15 -16.22 10.54 17.33
N ARG A 16 -16.89 10.13 18.42
CA ARG A 16 -18.14 10.75 18.87
C ARG A 16 -17.99 11.22 20.31
N GLU A 17 -18.37 12.46 20.59
CA GLU A 17 -18.20 13.07 21.93
C GLU A 17 -16.76 13.01 22.46
N ASN A 18 -15.77 13.03 21.56
CA ASN A 18 -14.32 12.86 21.81
C ASN A 18 -13.91 11.46 22.28
N GLU A 19 -14.78 10.45 22.15
CA GLU A 19 -14.43 9.04 22.33
C GLU A 19 -14.15 8.39 20.96
N PRO A 20 -12.97 7.78 20.75
CA PRO A 20 -12.65 7.08 19.51
C PRO A 20 -13.45 5.77 19.41
N ARG A 21 -14.33 5.68 18.40
CA ARG A 21 -15.14 4.48 18.13
C ARG A 21 -14.37 3.51 17.26
N VAL A 22 -13.96 3.98 16.09
CA VAL A 22 -13.08 3.26 15.18
C VAL A 22 -11.79 4.04 15.04
N VAL A 23 -10.66 3.35 15.12
CA VAL A 23 -9.34 3.92 14.89
C VAL A 23 -8.65 3.08 13.83
N ALA A 24 -8.31 3.69 12.71
CA ALA A 24 -7.63 3.04 11.60
C ALA A 24 -6.16 3.45 11.56
N ASP A 25 -5.28 2.47 11.37
CA ASP A 25 -3.85 2.66 11.13
C ASP A 25 -3.12 3.50 12.19
N ALA A 26 -3.61 3.43 13.43
CA ALA A 26 -2.99 4.14 14.54
C ALA A 26 -1.86 3.35 15.19
N ARG A 27 -0.93 4.08 15.81
CA ARG A 27 0.13 3.47 16.62
C ARG A 27 -0.35 3.05 18.01
N SER A 28 -1.48 3.58 18.47
CA SER A 28 -2.10 3.27 19.75
C SER A 28 -3.43 2.56 19.57
N ALA A 29 -3.62 1.53 20.41
CA ALA A 29 -4.82 0.71 20.50
C ALA A 29 -5.90 1.38 21.37
N VAL A 30 -6.35 2.57 20.97
CA VAL A 30 -7.28 3.39 21.79
C VAL A 30 -8.73 3.36 21.31
N GLY A 31 -8.99 2.82 20.12
CA GLY A 31 -10.35 2.68 19.61
C GLY A 31 -11.09 1.52 20.27
N ARG A 32 -12.42 1.61 20.32
CA ARG A 32 -13.28 0.44 20.60
C ARG A 32 -13.07 -0.65 19.53
N VAL A 33 -12.88 -0.21 18.29
CA VAL A 33 -12.44 -1.03 17.15
C VAL A 33 -11.15 -0.43 16.61
N ASN A 34 -10.14 -1.28 16.40
CA ASN A 34 -8.85 -0.89 15.82
C ASN A 34 -8.67 -1.61 14.48
N VAL A 35 -8.56 -0.85 13.40
CA VAL A 35 -8.40 -1.35 12.03
C VAL A 35 -6.95 -1.17 11.59
N VAL A 36 -6.39 -2.17 10.93
CA VAL A 36 -5.10 -2.04 10.21
C VAL A 36 -5.36 -2.33 8.75
N SER A 37 -5.17 -1.32 7.89
CA SER A 37 -5.40 -1.43 6.46
C SER A 37 -4.37 -2.33 5.79
N HIS A 38 -3.09 -2.22 6.18
CA HIS A 38 -2.00 -3.02 5.62
C HIS A 38 -0.72 -3.02 6.48
N ALA A 39 0.20 -3.93 6.16
CA ALA A 39 1.40 -4.22 6.97
C ALA A 39 2.66 -3.39 6.61
N HIS A 40 2.52 -2.09 6.33
CA HIS A 40 3.67 -1.18 6.34
C HIS A 40 4.04 -0.75 7.76
N ALA A 41 5.32 -0.44 7.98
CA ALA A 41 5.89 -0.25 9.33
C ALA A 41 5.35 1.00 10.05
N ASP A 42 4.77 1.93 9.31
CA ASP A 42 4.11 3.13 9.82
C ASP A 42 2.69 2.88 10.36
N HIS A 43 2.11 1.70 10.10
CA HIS A 43 0.77 1.30 10.53
C HIS A 43 0.73 0.25 11.65
N THR A 44 1.88 -0.17 12.19
CA THR A 44 1.93 -1.19 13.25
C THR A 44 1.87 -0.58 14.66
N PHE A 45 1.07 -1.17 15.55
CA PHE A 45 0.88 -0.72 16.93
C PHE A 45 2.18 -0.78 17.77
N ARG A 46 2.37 0.19 18.66
CA ARG A 46 3.42 0.16 19.70
C ARG A 46 3.07 -0.77 20.87
N THR A 47 1.79 -0.98 21.10
CA THR A 47 1.24 -1.93 22.08
C THR A 47 0.02 -2.55 21.44
N THR A 48 0.05 -3.86 21.29
CA THR A 48 -0.95 -4.62 20.56
C THR A 48 -2.31 -4.58 21.27
N PRO A 49 -3.41 -4.17 20.60
CA PRO A 49 -4.77 -4.31 21.15
C PRO A 49 -5.15 -5.79 21.34
N GLU A 50 -6.17 -6.07 22.14
CA GLU A 50 -6.66 -7.45 22.31
C GLU A 50 -7.20 -8.07 21.01
N THR A 51 -7.71 -7.28 20.07
CA THR A 51 -8.15 -7.75 18.75
C THR A 51 -8.05 -6.63 17.71
N VAL A 52 -7.50 -6.93 16.54
CA VAL A 52 -7.37 -6.02 15.38
C VAL A 52 -8.31 -6.47 14.26
N VAL A 53 -8.96 -5.52 13.58
CA VAL A 53 -9.68 -5.80 12.34
C VAL A 53 -8.73 -5.61 11.16
N CYS A 54 -8.30 -6.71 10.53
CA CYS A 54 -7.44 -6.70 9.35
C CYS A 54 -7.53 -8.04 8.61
N SER A 55 -6.95 -8.12 7.41
CA SER A 55 -6.87 -9.40 6.70
C SER A 55 -5.85 -10.35 7.33
N ALA A 56 -6.02 -11.66 7.08
CA ALA A 56 -5.06 -12.67 7.51
C ALA A 56 -3.64 -12.44 6.95
N GLU A 57 -3.52 -11.97 5.71
CA GLU A 57 -2.22 -11.67 5.11
C GLU A 57 -1.55 -10.46 5.79
N THR A 58 -2.32 -9.42 6.12
CA THR A 58 -1.80 -8.27 6.87
C THR A 58 -1.27 -8.69 8.24
N ALA A 59 -2.00 -9.55 8.98
CA ALA A 59 -1.54 -10.07 10.26
C ALA A 59 -0.24 -10.91 10.11
N ALA A 60 -0.18 -11.81 9.13
CA ALA A 60 0.98 -12.65 8.88
C ALA A 60 2.23 -11.84 8.49
N ILE A 61 2.08 -10.86 7.60
CA ILE A 61 3.17 -9.98 7.16
C ILE A 61 3.62 -9.08 8.31
N ALA A 62 2.70 -8.53 9.10
CA ALA A 62 3.05 -7.71 10.27
C ALA A 62 3.85 -8.52 11.30
N ALA A 63 3.47 -9.78 11.56
CA ALA A 63 4.21 -10.67 12.45
C ALA A 63 5.63 -10.96 11.93
N ALA A 64 5.79 -11.23 10.63
CA ALA A 64 7.11 -11.48 10.03
C ALA A 64 8.02 -10.24 10.09
N ARG A 65 7.45 -9.04 9.95
CA ARG A 65 8.22 -7.79 9.93
C ARG A 65 8.57 -7.26 11.32
N THR A 66 7.69 -7.44 12.30
CA THR A 66 7.84 -6.88 13.65
C THR A 66 8.30 -7.91 14.68
N GLY A 67 8.23 -9.21 14.34
CA GLY A 67 8.46 -10.31 15.26
C GLY A 67 7.34 -10.50 16.30
N SER A 68 6.23 -9.76 16.19
CA SER A 68 5.12 -9.81 17.15
C SER A 68 3.81 -10.13 16.43
N SER A 69 3.15 -11.21 16.86
CA SER A 69 1.80 -11.55 16.40
C SER A 69 0.74 -10.84 17.23
N PHE A 70 -0.46 -10.76 16.68
CA PHE A 70 -1.64 -10.23 17.34
C PHE A 70 -2.88 -11.01 16.94
N GLU A 71 -3.87 -11.05 17.83
CA GLU A 71 -5.18 -11.61 17.53
C GLU A 71 -5.91 -10.68 16.54
N PHE A 72 -6.52 -11.27 15.51
CA PHE A 72 -7.21 -10.52 14.48
C PHE A 72 -8.53 -11.16 14.07
N VAL A 73 -9.41 -10.34 13.52
CA VAL A 73 -10.66 -10.73 12.87
C VAL A 73 -10.75 -10.03 11.52
N GLU A 74 -11.31 -10.72 10.52
CA GLU A 74 -11.40 -10.17 9.16
C GLU A 74 -12.67 -9.34 8.94
N CYS A 75 -13.66 -9.49 9.82
CA CYS A 75 -14.87 -8.69 9.83
C CYS A 75 -15.45 -8.58 11.24
N ILE A 76 -16.16 -7.49 11.48
CA ILE A 76 -17.01 -7.30 12.66
C ILE A 76 -18.29 -6.58 12.22
N PRO A 77 -19.39 -6.67 12.99
CA PRO A 77 -20.57 -5.86 12.71
C PRO A 77 -20.24 -4.36 12.59
N GLY A 78 -20.53 -3.78 11.42
CA GLY A 78 -20.28 -2.37 11.10
C GLY A 78 -18.89 -2.04 10.56
N VAL A 79 -18.00 -3.03 10.36
CA VAL A 79 -16.75 -2.83 9.61
C VAL A 79 -16.53 -3.97 8.63
N ASP A 80 -16.66 -3.66 7.35
CA ASP A 80 -16.34 -4.56 6.24
C ASP A 80 -15.00 -4.19 5.61
N LEU A 81 -14.23 -5.20 5.21
CA LEU A 81 -12.92 -5.03 4.58
C LEU A 81 -12.96 -5.41 3.10
N VAL A 82 -12.70 -4.44 2.21
CA VAL A 82 -12.64 -4.65 0.76
C VAL A 82 -11.20 -4.50 0.23
N PRO A 83 -10.79 -5.21 -0.84
CA PRO A 83 -9.43 -5.12 -1.36
C PRO A 83 -9.02 -3.68 -1.72
N ALA A 84 -7.89 -3.19 -1.20
CA ALA A 84 -7.36 -1.85 -1.53
C ALA A 84 -6.39 -1.84 -2.72
N GLY A 85 -5.92 -3.01 -3.17
CA GLY A 85 -5.04 -3.15 -4.33
C GLY A 85 -3.61 -2.62 -4.16
N HIS A 86 -3.24 -2.11 -2.99
CA HIS A 86 -1.92 -1.52 -2.72
C HIS A 86 -0.81 -2.58 -2.58
N VAL A 87 -0.91 -3.44 -1.57
CA VAL A 87 -0.03 -4.59 -1.32
C VAL A 87 -0.85 -5.83 -0.99
N VAL A 88 -0.22 -7.01 -0.94
CA VAL A 88 -0.91 -8.23 -0.48
C VAL A 88 -1.46 -8.01 0.94
N GLY A 89 -2.75 -8.32 1.12
CA GLY A 89 -3.46 -8.11 2.38
C GLY A 89 -4.02 -6.72 2.60
N SER A 90 -3.73 -5.75 1.73
CA SER A 90 -4.25 -4.38 1.89
C SER A 90 -5.77 -4.33 1.75
N ARG A 91 -6.44 -3.69 2.73
CA ARG A 91 -7.88 -3.55 2.80
C ARG A 91 -8.29 -2.11 3.05
N ALA A 92 -9.26 -1.63 2.28
CA ALA A 92 -10.06 -0.47 2.61
C ALA A 92 -11.17 -0.91 3.58
N ALA A 93 -11.50 -0.07 4.55
CA ALA A 93 -12.53 -0.34 5.54
C ALA A 93 -13.79 0.47 5.22
N ILE A 94 -14.91 -0.24 5.06
CA ILE A 94 -16.25 0.34 5.00
C ILE A 94 -16.80 0.31 6.42
N ILE A 95 -16.95 1.49 7.02
CA ILE A 95 -17.33 1.67 8.42
C ILE A 95 -18.76 2.18 8.44
N ASP A 96 -19.67 1.36 8.93
CA ASP A 96 -21.07 1.68 9.14
C ASP A 96 -21.32 1.89 10.64
N LEU A 97 -21.48 3.17 11.01
CA LEU A 97 -21.68 3.56 12.41
C LEU A 97 -23.12 3.35 12.90
N GLU A 98 -24.02 2.91 12.03
CA GLU A 98 -25.38 2.47 12.39
C GLU A 98 -25.50 0.94 12.51
N ALA A 99 -24.39 0.22 12.44
CA ALA A 99 -24.41 -1.24 12.49
C ALA A 99 -23.77 -1.81 13.76
N GLY A 100 -24.44 -2.83 14.32
CA GLY A 100 -23.91 -3.68 15.38
C GLY A 100 -23.39 -2.93 16.60
N ASP A 101 -22.17 -3.25 17.03
CA ASP A 101 -21.53 -2.67 18.21
C ASP A 101 -21.10 -1.21 18.03
N LEU A 102 -21.12 -0.72 16.79
CA LEU A 102 -20.81 0.67 16.46
C LEU A 102 -22.03 1.58 16.54
N LEU A 103 -23.26 1.04 16.63
CA LEU A 103 -24.53 1.77 16.70
C LEU A 103 -24.44 3.04 17.56
N VAL A 104 -24.26 4.17 16.88
CA VAL A 104 -24.30 5.51 17.46
C VAL A 104 -25.45 6.25 16.81
N GLY A 105 -26.69 5.94 17.23
CA GLY A 105 -27.93 6.46 16.63
C GLY A 105 -27.83 7.88 16.09
N SER A 106 -28.23 8.08 14.83
CA SER A 106 -27.99 9.32 14.10
C SER A 106 -29.25 10.19 14.03
N ASP A 107 -29.17 11.37 14.64
CA ASP A 107 -30.20 12.42 14.54
C ASP A 107 -29.53 13.78 14.20
N ASP A 108 -28.27 13.76 13.77
CA ASP A 108 -27.46 14.97 13.54
C ASP A 108 -27.17 15.28 12.07
N GLY A 109 -27.67 14.46 11.14
CA GLY A 109 -27.57 14.68 9.70
C GLY A 109 -26.15 14.59 9.14
N GLY A 110 -25.20 14.04 9.90
CA GLY A 110 -23.83 13.76 9.44
C GLY A 110 -23.72 12.45 8.65
N PRO A 111 -22.54 12.19 8.02
CA PRO A 111 -22.27 10.94 7.33
C PRO A 111 -22.38 9.75 8.28
N GLN A 112 -22.99 8.65 7.83
CA GLN A 112 -23.15 7.42 8.61
C GLN A 112 -22.21 6.31 8.14
N ARG A 113 -22.01 6.23 6.82
CA ARG A 113 -21.11 5.26 6.21
C ARG A 113 -19.84 5.93 5.70
N TYR A 114 -18.71 5.45 6.18
CA TYR A 114 -17.38 5.97 5.82
C TYR A 114 -16.60 4.91 5.05
N CYS A 115 -15.92 5.31 3.98
CA CYS A 115 -14.87 4.50 3.37
C CYS A 115 -13.52 5.05 3.81
N TYR A 116 -12.71 4.26 4.51
CA TYR A 116 -11.31 4.55 4.76
C TYR A 116 -10.44 3.69 3.85
N THR A 117 -9.74 4.29 2.89
CA THR A 117 -9.01 3.51 1.87
C THR A 117 -7.73 2.87 2.40
N GLY A 118 -7.11 3.44 3.43
CA GLY A 118 -5.67 3.25 3.67
C GLY A 118 -4.87 3.72 2.45
N ASP A 119 -3.70 3.13 2.24
CA ASP A 119 -3.00 3.22 0.95
C ASP A 119 -3.73 2.31 -0.06
N PHE A 120 -3.96 2.81 -1.27
CA PHE A 120 -4.77 2.09 -2.25
C PHE A 120 -4.34 2.32 -3.70
N SER A 121 -4.81 1.43 -4.57
CA SER A 121 -4.65 1.54 -6.01
C SER A 121 -5.82 0.91 -6.74
N THR A 122 -6.36 1.60 -7.73
CA THR A 122 -7.42 1.09 -8.61
C THR A 122 -6.91 0.16 -9.72
N ARG A 123 -5.60 0.18 -10.00
CA ARG A 123 -4.98 -0.69 -11.02
C ARG A 123 -4.88 -2.15 -10.56
N ASP A 124 -5.26 -3.08 -11.42
CA ASP A 124 -4.84 -4.49 -11.32
C ASP A 124 -3.35 -4.62 -11.61
N ARG A 125 -2.61 -5.37 -10.78
CA ARG A 125 -1.14 -5.47 -10.91
C ARG A 125 -0.61 -6.84 -10.56
N CYS A 126 0.11 -7.46 -11.48
CA CYS A 126 0.86 -8.72 -11.31
C CYS A 126 0.05 -9.90 -10.80
N TYR A 127 -0.35 -9.86 -9.54
CA TYR A 127 -1.12 -10.86 -8.80
C TYR A 127 -2.09 -10.20 -7.81
N LEU A 128 -2.38 -8.90 -7.92
CA LEU A 128 -3.28 -8.14 -7.05
C LEU A 128 -4.39 -7.53 -7.88
N LYS A 129 -5.64 -7.68 -7.44
CA LYS A 129 -6.77 -6.90 -7.94
C LYS A 129 -6.74 -5.49 -7.36
N GLY A 130 -7.03 -4.49 -8.19
CA GLY A 130 -7.20 -3.12 -7.77
C GLY A 130 -8.44 -2.93 -6.88
N PHE A 131 -8.43 -1.84 -6.12
CA PHE A 131 -9.60 -1.30 -5.45
C PHE A 131 -10.66 -0.92 -6.50
N ASP A 132 -11.89 -1.40 -6.29
CA ASP A 132 -13.02 -1.10 -7.17
C ASP A 132 -13.89 -0.02 -6.52
N PRO A 133 -13.69 1.27 -6.88
CA PRO A 133 -14.44 2.35 -6.27
C PRO A 133 -15.94 2.31 -6.62
N HIS A 134 -16.33 1.66 -7.73
CA HIS A 134 -17.74 1.53 -8.09
C HIS A 134 -18.50 0.50 -7.23
N ALA A 135 -17.78 -0.35 -6.50
CA ALA A 135 -18.37 -1.30 -5.57
C ALA A 135 -18.54 -0.72 -4.16
N VAL A 136 -18.18 0.55 -3.94
CA VAL A 136 -18.24 1.22 -2.64
C VAL A 136 -19.44 2.15 -2.59
N ASP A 137 -20.22 2.00 -1.52
CA ASP A 137 -21.30 2.89 -1.13
C ASP A 137 -20.89 3.58 0.19
N ALA A 138 -20.70 4.90 0.18
CA ALA A 138 -20.26 5.65 1.36
C ALA A 138 -20.66 7.13 1.29
N ASP A 139 -21.10 7.68 2.43
CA ASP A 139 -21.42 9.10 2.56
C ASP A 139 -20.15 9.97 2.65
N ALA A 140 -19.08 9.41 3.22
CA ALA A 140 -17.81 10.08 3.45
C ALA A 140 -16.64 9.20 3.01
N LEU A 141 -15.70 9.79 2.28
CA LEU A 141 -14.48 9.12 1.84
C LEU A 141 -13.28 9.69 2.60
N VAL A 142 -12.48 8.84 3.22
CA VAL A 142 -11.19 9.18 3.82
C VAL A 142 -10.10 8.48 3.02
N MET A 143 -9.29 9.24 2.29
CA MET A 143 -8.36 8.69 1.30
C MET A 143 -6.94 9.28 1.36
N GLU A 144 -5.97 8.46 0.98
CA GLU A 144 -4.59 8.90 0.77
C GLU A 144 -4.46 9.81 -0.46
N THR A 145 -3.43 10.64 -0.48
CA THR A 145 -3.12 11.57 -1.56
C THR A 145 -1.62 11.62 -1.83
N THR A 146 -0.95 10.45 -1.78
CA THR A 146 0.52 10.34 -1.96
C THR A 146 0.96 11.05 -3.23
N TYR A 147 0.14 10.96 -4.29
CA TYR A 147 0.36 11.57 -5.59
C TYR A 147 -0.71 12.61 -5.97
N GLY A 148 -1.26 13.32 -4.97
CA GLY A 148 -2.31 14.34 -5.13
C GLY A 148 -1.94 15.63 -5.87
N LEU A 149 -0.87 15.65 -6.69
CA LEU A 149 -0.55 16.78 -7.57
C LEU A 149 -0.59 16.37 -9.05
N PRO A 150 -1.06 17.24 -9.98
CA PRO A 150 -1.15 16.93 -11.41
C PRO A 150 0.15 16.48 -12.09
N LYS A 151 1.31 16.78 -11.51
CA LYS A 151 2.62 16.34 -12.02
C LYS A 151 2.90 14.86 -11.78
N TYR A 152 2.10 14.17 -10.96
CA TYR A 152 2.18 12.73 -10.71
C TYR A 152 1.12 11.97 -11.50
N ARG A 153 0.97 12.32 -12.77
CA ARG A 153 0.30 11.46 -13.76
C ARG A 153 1.33 10.52 -14.33
N PHE A 154 1.12 9.22 -14.15
CA PHE A 154 2.10 8.22 -14.58
C PHE A 154 1.75 7.70 -15.97
N SER A 155 2.76 7.21 -16.69
CA SER A 155 2.52 6.47 -17.94
C SER A 155 1.63 5.25 -17.69
N PRO A 156 0.88 4.79 -18.70
CA PRO A 156 0.10 3.56 -18.62
C PRO A 156 0.95 2.41 -18.06
N GLN A 157 0.38 1.65 -17.12
CA GLN A 157 1.14 0.65 -16.37
C GLN A 157 1.76 -0.43 -17.28
N ASN A 158 1.06 -0.84 -18.33
CA ASN A 158 1.56 -1.81 -19.31
C ASN A 158 2.81 -1.30 -20.06
N GLU A 159 2.88 -0.01 -20.38
CA GLU A 159 4.04 0.61 -21.02
C GLU A 159 5.23 0.67 -20.07
N LEU A 160 4.99 1.05 -18.81
CA LEU A 160 6.03 1.07 -17.78
C LEU A 160 6.58 -0.33 -17.51
N GLU A 161 5.71 -1.33 -17.37
CA GLU A 161 6.12 -2.72 -17.17
C GLU A 161 6.89 -3.27 -18.37
N ALA A 162 6.45 -2.95 -19.60
CA ALA A 162 7.19 -3.30 -20.81
C ALA A 162 8.61 -2.71 -20.79
N ALA A 163 8.74 -1.41 -20.50
CA ALA A 163 10.04 -0.73 -20.41
C ALA A 163 10.97 -1.36 -19.35
N ILE A 164 10.44 -1.80 -18.21
CA ILE A 164 11.21 -2.52 -17.19
C ILE A 164 11.66 -3.89 -17.72
N THR A 165 10.76 -4.66 -18.33
CA THR A 165 11.09 -5.99 -18.85
C THR A 165 12.07 -5.93 -20.01
N ASP A 166 11.97 -4.93 -20.88
CA ASP A 166 12.89 -4.73 -21.99
C ASP A 166 14.27 -4.34 -21.47
N TRP A 167 14.35 -3.42 -20.50
CA TRP A 167 15.62 -3.09 -19.86
C TRP A 167 16.29 -4.31 -19.21
N LEU A 168 15.52 -5.20 -18.55
CA LEU A 168 16.07 -6.42 -17.98
C LEU A 168 16.59 -7.40 -19.05
N ARG A 169 15.94 -7.50 -20.21
CA ARG A 169 16.38 -8.35 -21.33
C ARG A 169 17.63 -7.78 -22.00
N ASP A 170 17.65 -6.47 -22.23
CA ASP A 170 18.76 -5.78 -22.88
C ASP A 170 20.05 -5.80 -22.05
N ASN A 171 19.94 -6.07 -20.74
CA ASN A 171 21.06 -6.16 -19.81
C ASN A 171 21.16 -7.58 -19.19
N GLY A 172 20.88 -8.60 -20.00
CA GLY A 172 20.96 -10.01 -19.62
C GLY A 172 22.39 -10.56 -19.49
N ASP A 173 23.40 -9.80 -19.89
CA ASP A 173 24.82 -10.18 -19.86
C ASP A 173 25.55 -9.76 -18.58
N ARG A 174 24.86 -9.06 -17.66
CA ARG A 174 25.43 -8.55 -16.40
C ARG A 174 24.44 -8.64 -15.23
N PRO A 175 24.94 -8.63 -13.98
CA PRO A 175 24.06 -8.65 -12.81
C PRO A 175 23.25 -7.36 -12.70
N CYS A 176 21.96 -7.50 -12.38
CA CYS A 176 21.04 -6.37 -12.24
C CYS A 176 20.59 -6.22 -10.79
N PHE A 177 20.99 -5.14 -10.13
CA PHE A 177 20.64 -4.78 -8.76
C PHE A 177 19.39 -3.87 -8.75
N LEU A 178 18.26 -4.42 -8.33
CA LEU A 178 16.96 -3.77 -8.31
C LEU A 178 16.61 -3.31 -6.89
N PHE A 179 16.25 -2.04 -6.73
CA PHE A 179 16.00 -1.44 -5.42
C PHE A 179 14.53 -1.03 -5.25
N GLY A 180 13.86 -1.65 -4.27
CA GLY A 180 12.45 -1.43 -3.95
C GLY A 180 12.15 -1.65 -2.46
N TYR A 181 10.94 -1.33 -2.02
CA TYR A 181 10.49 -1.68 -0.66
C TYR A 181 10.38 -3.20 -0.48
N SER A 182 10.68 -3.70 0.73
CA SER A 182 10.64 -5.14 1.02
C SER A 182 9.26 -5.78 0.92
N LEU A 183 8.19 -4.97 1.04
CA LEU A 183 6.79 -5.34 0.81
C LEU A 183 6.25 -4.55 -0.38
N GLY A 184 5.45 -5.20 -1.22
CA GLY A 184 4.86 -4.65 -2.43
C GLY A 184 5.85 -4.64 -3.59
N ARG A 185 6.79 -3.68 -3.57
CA ARG A 185 7.70 -3.43 -4.68
C ARG A 185 8.62 -4.62 -4.97
N ALA A 186 9.24 -5.22 -3.95
CA ALA A 186 10.15 -6.34 -4.16
C ALA A 186 9.45 -7.57 -4.77
N GLN A 187 8.21 -7.85 -4.37
CA GLN A 187 7.42 -8.94 -4.93
C GLN A 187 7.01 -8.64 -6.39
N LYS A 188 6.63 -7.40 -6.69
CA LYS A 188 6.38 -6.95 -8.07
C LYS A 188 7.62 -7.07 -8.96
N LEU A 189 8.80 -6.70 -8.43
CA LEU A 189 10.07 -6.83 -9.15
C LEU A 189 10.43 -8.29 -9.44
N GLN A 190 10.19 -9.22 -8.51
CA GLN A 190 10.36 -10.66 -8.75
C GLN A 190 9.46 -11.15 -9.88
N TRP A 191 8.20 -10.70 -9.91
CA TRP A 191 7.26 -11.07 -10.98
C TRP A 191 7.69 -10.52 -12.35
N LEU A 192 8.08 -9.24 -12.43
CA LEU A 192 8.57 -8.62 -13.66
C LEU A 192 9.89 -9.26 -14.14
N ALA A 193 10.78 -9.59 -13.22
CA ALA A 193 12.02 -10.30 -13.52
C ALA A 193 11.74 -11.66 -14.15
N ARG A 194 10.90 -12.51 -13.54
CA ARG A 194 10.49 -13.79 -14.13
C ARG A 194 9.90 -13.63 -15.53
N LYS A 195 8.98 -12.65 -15.70
CA LYS A 195 8.37 -12.35 -17.01
C LYS A 195 9.39 -11.90 -18.05
N ALA A 196 10.42 -11.16 -17.64
CA ALA A 196 11.47 -10.69 -18.53
C ALA A 196 12.41 -11.83 -18.96
N THR A 197 12.73 -12.75 -18.03
CA THR A 197 13.81 -13.73 -18.19
C THR A 197 13.35 -15.16 -18.42
N ALA A 198 12.05 -15.44 -18.42
CA ALA A 198 11.49 -16.79 -18.53
C ALA A 198 12.10 -17.79 -17.53
N ASP A 199 12.38 -17.31 -16.30
CA ASP A 199 13.04 -18.04 -15.22
C ASP A 199 14.49 -18.51 -15.53
N GLU A 200 15.13 -18.01 -16.60
CA GLU A 200 16.50 -18.37 -16.97
C GLU A 200 17.56 -17.72 -16.09
N ARG A 201 17.24 -16.57 -15.49
CA ARG A 201 18.14 -15.81 -14.59
C ARG A 201 17.75 -16.03 -13.13
N GLU A 202 18.75 -16.32 -12.30
CA GLU A 202 18.54 -16.50 -10.86
C GLU A 202 18.19 -15.17 -10.17
N ILE A 203 17.19 -15.21 -9.28
CA ILE A 203 16.77 -14.06 -8.48
C ILE A 203 17.27 -14.22 -7.05
N LEU A 204 18.12 -13.29 -6.63
CA LEU A 204 18.71 -13.21 -5.31
C LEU A 204 18.07 -12.09 -4.50
N ILE A 205 17.67 -12.35 -3.26
CA ILE A 205 16.94 -11.39 -2.42
C ILE A 205 17.55 -11.27 -1.01
N SER A 206 17.31 -10.13 -0.36
CA SER A 206 17.66 -9.95 1.07
C SER A 206 16.79 -10.79 2.01
N ASP A 207 17.29 -11.06 3.23
CA ASP A 207 16.53 -11.75 4.28
C ASP A 207 15.16 -11.09 4.54
N SER A 208 15.12 -9.75 4.60
CA SER A 208 13.87 -9.02 4.85
C SER A 208 12.80 -9.25 3.77
N ILE A 209 13.21 -9.41 2.51
CA ILE A 209 12.31 -9.69 1.40
C ILE A 209 11.87 -11.15 1.46
N TYR A 210 12.80 -12.05 1.75
CA TYR A 210 12.50 -13.48 1.89
C TYR A 210 11.47 -13.73 3.00
N ASP A 211 11.64 -13.11 4.17
CA ASP A 211 10.73 -13.29 5.30
C ASP A 211 9.31 -12.79 4.99
N VAL A 212 9.21 -11.64 4.29
CA VAL A 212 7.93 -11.13 3.78
C VAL A 212 7.32 -12.06 2.73
N ASN A 213 8.12 -12.55 1.77
CA ASN A 213 7.65 -13.51 0.77
C ASN A 213 7.07 -14.76 1.46
N ARG A 214 7.80 -15.38 2.39
CA ARG A 214 7.33 -16.60 3.08
C ARG A 214 6.07 -16.35 3.91
N ALA A 215 5.91 -15.15 4.48
CA ALA A 215 4.68 -14.78 5.18
C ALA A 215 3.48 -14.68 4.23
N ILE A 216 3.66 -14.06 3.06
CA ILE A 216 2.63 -13.96 2.02
C ILE A 216 2.23 -15.35 1.53
N GLU A 217 3.21 -16.18 1.16
CA GLU A 217 2.94 -17.51 0.61
C GLU A 217 2.16 -18.37 1.62
N ARG A 218 2.58 -18.40 2.89
CA ARG A 218 1.86 -19.12 3.95
C ARG A 218 0.44 -18.60 4.17
N ALA A 219 0.23 -17.29 4.08
CA ALA A 219 -1.08 -16.69 4.29
C ALA A 219 -2.03 -16.89 3.09
N THR A 220 -1.47 -17.18 1.91
CA THR A 220 -2.23 -17.38 0.67
C THR A 220 -2.33 -18.85 0.24
N ASP A 221 -1.56 -19.74 0.88
CA ASP A 221 -1.57 -21.19 0.62
C ASP A 221 -2.94 -21.81 0.95
N GLY A 222 -3.48 -22.60 0.01
CA GLY A 222 -4.75 -23.31 0.15
C GLY A 222 -6.03 -22.45 0.33
N ASN A 223 -5.93 -21.12 0.39
CA ASN A 223 -7.00 -20.26 0.92
C ASN A 223 -7.60 -19.26 -0.10
N PHE A 224 -7.63 -19.59 -1.39
CA PHE A 224 -8.27 -18.76 -2.43
C PHE A 224 -9.79 -18.59 -2.26
N ALA A 225 -10.42 -19.30 -1.31
CA ALA A 225 -11.86 -19.29 -1.13
C ALA A 225 -12.42 -18.07 -0.36
N ASN A 226 -11.61 -17.31 0.37
CA ASN A 226 -12.10 -16.27 1.30
C ASN A 226 -11.69 -14.82 0.95
N GLY A 227 -11.70 -14.46 -0.34
CA GLY A 227 -11.52 -13.07 -0.74
C GLY A 227 -10.08 -12.65 -1.01
N ILE A 228 -9.22 -13.62 -1.37
CA ILE A 228 -7.92 -13.36 -1.99
C ILE A 228 -8.19 -12.78 -3.39
N SER A 229 -8.00 -11.47 -3.54
CA SER A 229 -8.11 -10.79 -4.83
C SER A 229 -6.77 -10.88 -5.57
N VAL A 230 -6.44 -12.08 -6.05
CA VAL A 230 -5.34 -12.26 -6.99
C VAL A 230 -5.89 -12.33 -8.41
N ASN A 231 -5.12 -11.82 -9.37
CA ASN A 231 -5.49 -12.00 -10.76
C ASN A 231 -5.34 -13.48 -11.17
N SER A 232 -6.10 -13.90 -12.18
CA SER A 232 -6.07 -15.28 -12.68
C SER A 232 -4.77 -15.64 -13.41
N GLU A 233 -3.95 -14.66 -13.77
CA GLU A 233 -2.67 -14.85 -14.46
C GLU A 233 -1.53 -15.22 -13.51
N ALA A 234 -1.68 -14.98 -12.20
CA ALA A 234 -0.74 -15.42 -11.17
C ALA A 234 -0.82 -16.93 -10.86
N ARG A 235 -1.65 -17.67 -11.60
CA ARG A 235 -1.85 -19.12 -11.45
C ARG A 235 -0.60 -19.89 -11.89
N SER A 236 0.33 -20.10 -10.97
CA SER A 236 0.96 -21.42 -10.89
C SER A 236 -0.12 -22.42 -10.46
N SER A 237 -0.10 -23.62 -11.02
CA SER A 237 -1.07 -24.70 -10.78
C SER A 237 -1.61 -24.75 -9.34
N SER A 238 -2.92 -24.56 -9.14
CA SER A 238 -3.71 -24.86 -7.93
C SER A 238 -3.26 -24.36 -6.54
N ASP A 239 -2.06 -23.80 -6.36
CA ASP A 239 -1.37 -23.68 -5.07
C ASP A 239 -0.85 -22.23 -4.87
N GLY A 240 -1.51 -21.46 -4.00
CA GLY A 240 -1.04 -20.18 -3.43
C GLY A 240 -0.41 -19.11 -4.35
N LEU A 241 0.17 -18.06 -3.74
CA LEU A 241 1.20 -17.25 -4.39
C LEU A 241 2.57 -17.86 -4.08
N GLU A 242 3.53 -17.77 -5.01
CA GLU A 242 4.92 -18.21 -4.81
C GLU A 242 5.93 -17.26 -5.44
N PHE A 243 6.97 -16.89 -4.70
CA PHE A 243 8.07 -16.05 -5.16
C PHE A 243 9.37 -16.85 -5.29
N SER A 244 10.02 -16.81 -6.47
CA SER A 244 11.26 -17.58 -6.78
C SER A 244 12.50 -17.10 -6.06
N GLY A 245 12.50 -15.86 -5.57
CA GLY A 245 13.70 -15.25 -5.03
C GLY A 245 14.26 -16.07 -3.87
N ARG A 246 15.52 -16.51 -4.00
CA ARG A 246 16.24 -17.15 -2.90
C ARG A 246 17.13 -16.15 -2.18
N ARG A 247 17.42 -16.42 -0.92
CA ARG A 247 18.39 -15.61 -0.16
C ARG A 247 19.76 -15.70 -0.83
N TYR A 248 20.46 -14.57 -0.93
CA TYR A 248 21.87 -14.61 -1.33
C TYR A 248 22.73 -15.12 -0.18
N ASP A 249 23.63 -16.05 -0.47
CA ASP A 249 24.71 -16.44 0.46
C ASP A 249 25.91 -15.48 0.33
N SER A 250 26.14 -15.03 -0.89
CA SER A 250 27.22 -14.14 -1.29
C SER A 250 26.80 -13.39 -2.54
N LEU A 251 27.23 -12.12 -2.66
CA LEU A 251 27.09 -11.34 -3.89
C LEU A 251 28.41 -11.29 -4.65
N ARG A 252 29.18 -12.38 -4.62
CA ARG A 252 30.47 -12.54 -5.32
C ARG A 252 30.37 -13.58 -6.42
N GLY A 253 31.00 -13.31 -7.56
CA GLY A 253 31.00 -14.23 -8.69
C GLY A 253 29.64 -14.24 -9.40
N LEU A 254 28.96 -13.09 -9.38
CA LEU A 254 27.73 -12.91 -10.13
C LEU A 254 28.07 -12.80 -11.62
N THR A 255 27.23 -13.38 -12.46
CA THR A 255 27.35 -13.37 -13.92
C THR A 255 26.21 -12.58 -14.53
N ASP A 256 24.98 -13.04 -14.32
CA ASP A 256 23.77 -12.43 -14.86
C ASP A 256 22.63 -12.37 -13.83
N GLU A 257 22.87 -12.62 -12.55
CA GLU A 257 21.81 -12.73 -11.56
C GLU A 257 21.06 -11.39 -11.35
N ILE A 258 19.78 -11.50 -10.99
CA ILE A 258 18.95 -10.35 -10.60
C ILE A 258 18.95 -10.27 -9.08
N VAL A 259 19.55 -9.23 -8.53
CA VAL A 259 19.66 -9.00 -7.09
C VAL A 259 18.65 -7.96 -6.65
N ILE A 260 17.66 -8.33 -5.84
CA ILE A 260 16.62 -7.41 -5.36
C ILE A 260 16.87 -7.07 -3.89
N LEU A 261 17.08 -5.79 -3.61
CA LEU A 261 17.41 -5.28 -2.27
C LEU A 261 16.46 -4.16 -1.83
N PRO A 262 16.30 -3.98 -0.51
CA PRO A 262 15.59 -2.83 0.05
C PRO A 262 16.17 -1.50 -0.42
N ALA A 263 15.30 -0.54 -0.79
CA ALA A 263 15.74 0.76 -1.31
C ALA A 263 16.66 1.56 -0.37
N ASN A 264 16.52 1.38 0.96
CA ASN A 264 17.40 2.00 1.94
C ASN A 264 18.84 1.43 1.94
N GLN A 265 19.08 0.31 1.28
CA GLN A 265 20.41 -0.30 1.12
C GLN A 265 21.13 0.16 -0.15
N ALA A 266 20.47 0.92 -1.05
CA ALA A 266 21.01 1.28 -2.36
C ALA A 266 22.40 1.97 -2.31
N ARG A 267 22.72 2.67 -1.22
CA ARG A 267 23.99 3.37 -1.02
C ARG A 267 24.88 2.77 0.07
N ALA A 268 24.55 1.59 0.58
CA ALA A 268 25.39 0.95 1.56
C ALA A 268 26.75 0.59 0.93
N ASP A 269 27.85 0.86 1.63
CA ASP A 269 29.21 0.67 1.09
C ASP A 269 29.43 -0.75 0.55
N TRP A 270 28.85 -1.76 1.20
CA TRP A 270 28.95 -3.15 0.76
C TRP A 270 28.18 -3.42 -0.54
N VAL A 271 27.06 -2.71 -0.78
CA VAL A 271 26.30 -2.77 -2.04
C VAL A 271 27.10 -2.09 -3.15
N GLU A 272 27.60 -0.88 -2.92
CA GLU A 272 28.42 -0.18 -3.93
C GLU A 272 29.67 -1.00 -4.28
N THR A 273 30.30 -1.63 -3.29
CA THR A 273 31.44 -2.54 -3.49
C THR A 273 31.06 -3.80 -4.26
N ALA A 274 29.86 -4.35 -4.04
CA ALA A 274 29.38 -5.51 -4.79
C ALA A 274 29.09 -5.13 -6.24
N VAL A 275 28.31 -4.08 -6.47
CA VAL A 275 27.97 -3.58 -7.80
C VAL A 275 29.24 -3.29 -8.61
N ALA A 276 30.19 -2.53 -8.05
CA ALA A 276 31.42 -2.19 -8.76
C ALA A 276 32.32 -3.40 -9.04
N ARG A 277 32.32 -4.41 -8.16
CA ARG A 277 33.13 -5.62 -8.33
C ARG A 277 32.56 -6.55 -9.40
N GLU A 278 31.24 -6.69 -9.44
CA GLU A 278 30.55 -7.61 -10.36
C GLU A 278 30.13 -6.91 -11.68
N ASP A 279 30.59 -5.66 -11.92
CA ASP A 279 30.17 -4.81 -13.05
C ASP A 279 28.63 -4.72 -13.19
N GLY A 280 27.93 -4.65 -12.05
CA GLY A 280 26.48 -4.70 -11.99
C GLY A 280 25.81 -3.38 -12.33
N LEU A 281 24.53 -3.46 -12.70
CA LEU A 281 23.67 -2.29 -12.96
C LEU A 281 22.71 -2.04 -11.81
N LYS A 282 22.54 -0.78 -11.41
CA LYS A 282 21.59 -0.38 -10.39
C LYS A 282 20.34 0.24 -11.00
N ALA A 283 19.18 -0.35 -10.70
CA ALA A 283 17.88 0.19 -11.08
C ALA A 283 17.05 0.57 -9.83
N GLY A 284 16.54 1.80 -9.80
CA GLY A 284 15.68 2.30 -8.73
C GLY A 284 14.20 2.34 -9.13
N PHE A 285 13.30 1.92 -8.23
CA PHE A 285 11.86 1.83 -8.53
C PHE A 285 11.01 2.59 -7.50
N SER A 286 10.38 3.68 -7.92
CA SER A 286 9.51 4.49 -7.07
C SER A 286 8.72 5.49 -7.91
N GLY A 287 7.47 5.83 -7.52
CA GLY A 287 6.74 6.92 -8.18
C GLY A 287 7.46 8.28 -8.10
N TRP A 288 8.39 8.47 -7.16
CA TRP A 288 9.28 9.64 -7.12
C TRP A 288 10.27 9.72 -8.28
N ALA A 289 10.46 8.64 -9.05
CA ALA A 289 11.37 8.58 -10.19
C ALA A 289 10.91 9.41 -11.40
N VAL A 290 9.72 10.02 -11.35
CA VAL A 290 9.33 11.08 -12.29
C VAL A 290 10.28 12.28 -12.22
N ASP A 291 10.93 12.49 -11.08
CA ASP A 291 11.93 13.52 -10.88
C ASP A 291 13.34 12.93 -11.09
N SER A 292 14.10 13.51 -12.04
CA SER A 292 15.46 13.09 -12.35
C SER A 292 16.41 13.09 -11.13
N SER A 293 16.13 13.89 -10.09
CA SER A 293 16.88 13.90 -8.84
C SER A 293 16.86 12.54 -8.14
N PHE A 294 15.81 11.74 -8.33
CA PHE A 294 15.66 10.42 -7.72
C PHE A 294 16.79 9.46 -8.13
N ARG A 295 17.27 9.57 -9.38
CA ARG A 295 18.41 8.79 -9.89
C ARG A 295 19.67 8.98 -9.02
N TYR A 296 19.93 10.21 -8.59
CA TYR A 296 21.09 10.53 -7.76
C TYR A 296 20.91 10.12 -6.28
N ARG A 297 19.66 10.00 -5.79
CA ARG A 297 19.38 9.63 -4.39
C ARG A 297 19.88 8.24 -4.04
N GLY A 298 19.78 7.30 -4.97
CA GLY A 298 20.27 5.92 -4.80
C GLY A 298 21.53 5.59 -5.60
N ASN A 299 22.14 6.57 -6.27
CA ASN A 299 23.24 6.35 -7.21
C ASN A 299 22.86 5.23 -8.22
N TYR A 300 21.72 5.42 -8.89
CA TYR A 300 21.16 4.45 -9.84
C TYR A 300 21.65 4.73 -11.26
N ASP A 301 21.83 3.68 -12.06
CA ASP A 301 22.11 3.78 -13.49
C ASP A 301 20.83 4.13 -14.25
N VAL A 302 19.70 3.52 -13.86
CA VAL A 302 18.36 3.76 -14.41
C VAL A 302 17.31 3.86 -13.30
N THR A 303 16.20 4.54 -13.56
CA THR A 303 15.08 4.61 -12.61
C THR A 303 13.74 4.52 -13.32
N PHE A 304 12.77 3.89 -12.67
CA PHE A 304 11.42 3.68 -13.20
C PHE A 304 10.36 4.24 -12.23
N PRO A 305 9.37 5.02 -12.71
CA PRO A 305 8.26 5.56 -11.90
C PRO A 305 7.25 4.49 -11.49
N LEU A 306 7.72 3.36 -10.98
CA LEU A 306 6.90 2.25 -10.53
C LEU A 306 6.33 2.58 -9.15
N THR A 307 5.01 2.65 -9.06
CA THR A 307 4.27 2.94 -7.83
C THR A 307 3.25 1.86 -7.52
N ASP A 308 2.91 1.72 -6.24
CA ASP A 308 1.81 0.86 -5.76
C ASP A 308 0.60 1.68 -5.28
N HIS A 309 0.56 2.98 -5.58
CA HIS A 309 -0.53 3.89 -5.23
C HIS A 309 -1.23 4.39 -6.50
N CYS A 310 -2.45 4.90 -6.34
CA CYS A 310 -3.12 5.70 -7.36
C CYS A 310 -2.27 6.90 -7.78
N ASP A 311 -2.32 7.22 -9.07
CA ASP A 311 -1.81 8.48 -9.58
C ASP A 311 -2.83 9.61 -9.44
N PHE A 312 -2.49 10.82 -9.87
CA PHE A 312 -3.39 11.97 -9.71
C PHE A 312 -4.79 11.78 -10.33
N ASP A 313 -4.86 11.27 -11.56
CA ASP A 313 -6.14 11.13 -12.26
C ASP A 313 -6.95 9.97 -11.65
N GLU A 314 -6.29 8.89 -11.22
CA GLU A 314 -6.94 7.77 -10.53
C GLU A 314 -7.51 8.15 -9.16
N LEU A 315 -6.84 9.05 -8.42
CA LEU A 315 -7.38 9.60 -7.18
C LEU A 315 -8.66 10.40 -7.46
N VAL A 316 -8.69 11.22 -8.51
CA VAL A 316 -9.87 11.99 -8.91
C VAL A 316 -10.99 11.05 -9.36
N GLU A 317 -10.70 10.09 -10.22
CA GLU A 317 -11.66 9.09 -10.70
C GLU A 317 -12.26 8.28 -9.55
N THR A 318 -11.46 7.96 -8.52
CA THR A 318 -11.94 7.28 -7.31
C THR A 318 -13.01 8.11 -6.60
N VAL A 319 -12.78 9.41 -6.40
CA VAL A 319 -13.75 10.31 -5.77
C VAL A 319 -15.03 10.37 -6.59
N LEU A 320 -14.91 10.54 -7.91
CA LEU A 320 -16.05 10.63 -8.83
C LEU A 320 -16.86 9.33 -8.90
N ALA A 321 -16.20 8.18 -8.78
CA ALA A 321 -16.84 6.87 -8.84
C ALA A 321 -17.63 6.55 -7.56
N ILE A 322 -17.12 6.97 -6.38
CA ILE A 322 -17.79 6.78 -5.09
C ILE A 322 -18.87 7.86 -4.86
N ASP A 323 -18.65 9.07 -5.38
CA ASP A 323 -19.51 10.25 -5.24
C ASP A 323 -19.94 10.57 -3.78
N PRO A 324 -18.98 10.73 -2.84
CA PRO A 324 -19.30 10.97 -1.43
C PRO A 324 -19.76 12.41 -1.18
N ASN A 325 -20.56 12.62 -0.12
CA ASN A 325 -20.97 13.94 0.34
C ASN A 325 -19.80 14.78 0.89
N VAL A 326 -18.76 14.13 1.41
CA VAL A 326 -17.55 14.76 1.95
C VAL A 326 -16.32 13.88 1.70
N VAL A 327 -15.20 14.51 1.36
CA VAL A 327 -13.90 13.87 1.19
C VAL A 327 -12.93 14.39 2.25
N TYR A 328 -12.28 13.48 2.95
CA TYR A 328 -11.19 13.76 3.86
C TYR A 328 -9.89 13.27 3.22
N THR A 329 -8.99 14.19 2.92
CA THR A 329 -7.70 13.84 2.32
C THR A 329 -6.65 13.70 3.43
N ASN A 330 -5.81 12.68 3.33
CA ASN A 330 -4.66 12.48 4.22
C ASN A 330 -3.45 12.04 3.39
N HIS A 331 -2.28 11.93 4.04
CA HIS A 331 -1.02 11.40 3.48
C HIS A 331 -0.58 11.99 2.12
N GLY A 332 0.53 12.74 2.09
CA GLY A 332 1.09 13.28 0.85
C GLY A 332 0.64 14.73 0.59
N PHE A 333 -0.03 14.97 -0.55
CA PHE A 333 -0.43 16.31 -1.01
C PHE A 333 -1.88 16.64 -0.65
N ASP A 334 -2.23 16.39 0.61
CA ASP A 334 -3.60 16.43 1.14
C ASP A 334 -4.36 17.72 0.84
N GLU A 335 -3.75 18.87 1.12
CA GLU A 335 -4.34 20.20 0.99
C GLU A 335 -4.50 20.61 -0.47
N ALA A 336 -3.46 20.41 -1.28
CA ALA A 336 -3.52 20.73 -2.71
C ALA A 336 -4.56 19.87 -3.44
N PHE A 337 -4.70 18.59 -3.06
CA PHE A 337 -5.71 17.71 -3.64
C PHE A 337 -7.12 18.07 -3.17
N ALA A 338 -7.31 18.39 -1.88
CA ALA A 338 -8.60 18.86 -1.37
C ALA A 338 -9.05 20.16 -2.06
N ASP A 339 -8.15 21.12 -2.21
CA ASP A 339 -8.43 22.37 -2.93
C ASP A 339 -8.82 22.10 -4.39
N HIS A 340 -8.14 21.17 -5.06
CA HIS A 340 -8.48 20.77 -6.42
C HIS A 340 -9.88 20.16 -6.52
N LEU A 341 -10.24 19.22 -5.64
CA LEU A 341 -11.57 18.63 -5.59
C LEU A 341 -12.67 19.68 -5.36
N ALA A 342 -12.42 20.63 -4.44
CA ALA A 342 -13.37 21.68 -4.12
C ALA A 342 -13.57 22.68 -5.27
N THR A 343 -12.48 23.04 -5.97
CA THR A 343 -12.51 24.08 -7.01
C THR A 343 -12.98 23.55 -8.36
N GLU A 344 -12.54 22.37 -8.78
CA GLU A 344 -12.81 21.83 -10.11
C GLU A 344 -14.06 20.94 -10.15
N TYR A 345 -14.36 20.24 -9.05
CA TYR A 345 -15.45 19.26 -8.99
C TYR A 345 -16.57 19.63 -8.00
N GLY A 346 -16.37 20.65 -7.16
CA GLY A 346 -17.37 21.13 -6.21
C GLY A 346 -17.58 20.22 -4.98
N TYR A 347 -16.68 19.25 -4.75
CA TYR A 347 -16.77 18.39 -3.57
C TYR A 347 -16.43 19.16 -2.29
N ARG A 348 -17.11 18.79 -1.20
CA ARG A 348 -16.71 19.23 0.15
C ARG A 348 -15.47 18.43 0.56
N ALA A 349 -14.29 18.97 0.34
CA ALA A 349 -13.04 18.32 0.69
C ALA A 349 -12.35 18.98 1.89
N THR A 350 -11.74 18.20 2.79
CA THR A 350 -11.02 18.70 3.97
C THR A 350 -9.73 17.93 4.18
N PRO A 351 -8.57 18.60 4.18
CA PRO A 351 -7.31 17.94 4.51
C PRO A 351 -7.24 17.67 6.02
N LEU A 352 -6.91 16.43 6.38
CA LEU A 352 -6.71 16.02 7.77
C LEU A 352 -5.27 16.27 8.22
N LYS A 353 -5.01 17.44 8.81
CA LYS A 353 -3.70 17.71 9.42
C LYS A 353 -3.58 17.03 10.78
N ARG A 354 -2.38 16.55 11.09
CA ARG A 354 -2.09 15.88 12.35
C ARG A 354 -2.32 16.83 13.54
N ASN A 355 -3.14 16.42 14.50
CA ASN A 355 -3.52 17.20 15.69
C ASN A 355 -4.23 18.54 15.38
N GLN A 356 -4.94 18.63 14.26
CA GLN A 356 -5.72 19.81 13.93
C GLN A 356 -6.96 19.93 14.84
N THR A 357 -7.11 21.09 15.46
CA THR A 357 -8.33 21.56 16.11
C THR A 357 -9.05 22.50 15.14
N THR A 358 -10.33 22.29 14.87
CA THR A 358 -11.12 23.23 14.05
C THR A 358 -11.65 24.38 14.92
N LEU A 359 -11.87 25.57 14.33
CA LEU A 359 -12.44 26.73 15.02
C LEU A 359 -13.84 26.44 15.60
N GLU A 360 -14.59 25.50 14.99
CA GLU A 360 -15.88 24.98 15.47
C GLU A 360 -15.78 24.25 16.83
N GLU A 361 -14.56 23.94 17.30
CA GLU A 361 -14.34 23.32 18.61
C GLU A 361 -14.30 24.34 19.76
N PHE A 362 -14.24 25.63 19.44
CA PHE A 362 -14.21 26.73 20.41
C PHE A 362 -15.52 27.55 20.44
N CYS A 363 -16.54 27.17 19.67
CA CYS A 363 -17.82 27.87 19.57
C CYS A 363 -18.97 27.10 20.23
#